data_AF-A0A3M2BPA3-F1
#
_entry.id   AF-A0A3M2BPA3-F1
#
_cell.length_a   1.000
_cell.length_b   1.000
_cell.length_c   1.000
_cell.angle_alpha   90.00
_cell.angle_beta   90.00
_cell.angle_gamma   90.00
#
_symmetry.space_group_name_H-M   'P 1'
#
loop_
_entity.id
_entity.type
_entity.pdbx_description
1 polymer ?
#
loop_
_entity_poly.entity_id
_entity_poly.type
_entity_poly.pdbx_seq_one_letter_code
_entity_poly.pdbx_strand_id
1 'polypeptide(L)'
;MKVLFRTLFFLFIAFGSCFSFAGPSWQAVNPLIGQDELRDFAHGANDYVLVGTGGLIVYSPDGVTWSTINPVITDNLYGVTWSGTHQQYVAVGDNGRIIFSADGQTWKIVPTTGNTLYDVFWNPDLQEYVFIGASG
;
A
#
# COMPACT_ATOMS: atom_id res chain seq x y z
N MET A 1 9.45 -6.49 -34.70
CA MET A 1 10.17 -5.87 -33.56
C MET A 1 9.20 -4.92 -32.86
N LYS A 2 8.46 -5.42 -31.85
CA LYS A 2 7.52 -4.60 -31.07
C LYS A 2 8.23 -4.23 -29.77
N VAL A 3 8.60 -2.97 -29.64
CA VAL A 3 9.14 -2.42 -28.40
C VAL A 3 7.96 -2.21 -27.46
N LEU A 4 7.93 -2.95 -26.35
CA LEU A 4 6.95 -2.77 -25.28
C LEU A 4 7.56 -1.83 -24.24
N PHE A 5 7.04 -0.61 -24.14
CA PHE A 5 7.32 0.26 -22.99
C PHE A 5 6.50 -0.25 -21.80
N ARG A 6 7.16 -0.89 -20.84
CA ARG A 6 6.63 -1.17 -19.52
C ARG A 6 7.13 -0.09 -18.57
N THR A 7 6.38 0.99 -18.44
CA THR A 7 6.59 1.93 -17.32
C THR A 7 5.22 2.40 -16.87
N LEU A 8 4.82 1.90 -15.72
CA LEU A 8 3.58 2.24 -15.03
C LEU A 8 3.78 3.64 -14.40
N PHE A 9 2.86 4.57 -14.67
CA PHE A 9 2.86 5.89 -14.04
C PHE A 9 1.48 6.08 -13.40
N PHE A 10 1.43 6.19 -12.08
CA PHE A 10 0.21 6.56 -11.36
C PHE A 10 0.28 8.04 -11.04
N LEU A 11 -0.64 8.83 -11.61
CA LEU A 11 -0.81 10.24 -11.27
C LEU A 11 -1.98 10.35 -10.29
N PHE A 12 -1.69 10.56 -9.01
CA PHE A 12 -2.70 10.88 -8.01
C PHE A 12 -3.08 12.36 -8.14
N ILE A 13 -4.22 12.61 -8.78
CA ILE A 13 -4.93 13.89 -8.63
C ILE A 13 -6.01 13.60 -7.57
N ALA A 14 -6.09 14.44 -6.55
CA ALA A 14 -6.97 14.31 -5.39
C ALA A 14 -8.38 13.82 -5.78
N PHE A 15 -9.01 13.05 -4.88
CA PHE A 15 -10.33 12.39 -4.96
C PHE A 15 -10.33 10.90 -5.43
N GLY A 16 -9.88 10.02 -4.54
CA GLY A 16 -10.47 8.69 -4.29
C GLY A 16 -10.53 7.64 -5.43
N SER A 17 -9.91 7.88 -6.57
CA SER A 17 -10.02 6.99 -7.73
C SER A 17 -8.72 6.22 -7.95
N CYS A 18 -8.79 4.89 -7.88
CA CYS A 18 -7.72 4.01 -8.33
C CYS A 18 -8.01 3.56 -9.77
N PHE A 19 -6.98 3.50 -10.62
CA PHE A 19 -7.12 3.04 -12.00
C PHE A 19 -6.40 1.71 -12.16
N SER A 20 -7.05 0.71 -12.77
CA SER A 20 -6.41 -0.55 -13.14
C SER A 20 -6.30 -0.68 -14.67
N PHE A 21 -5.29 -1.43 -15.13
CA PHE A 21 -5.03 -1.66 -16.55
C PHE A 21 -5.65 -2.98 -17.01
N ALA A 22 -6.68 -2.91 -17.86
CA ALA A 22 -7.36 -4.08 -18.43
C ALA A 22 -7.37 -4.03 -19.98
N GLY A 23 -6.19 -3.98 -20.62
CA GLY A 23 -6.07 -3.93 -22.08
C GLY A 23 -5.86 -2.50 -22.63
N PRO A 24 -6.36 -2.11 -23.82
CA PRO A 24 -6.03 -0.82 -24.44
C PRO A 24 -6.73 0.41 -23.81
N SER A 25 -7.48 0.25 -22.71
CA SER A 25 -8.19 1.34 -22.04
C SER A 25 -8.05 1.28 -20.53
N TRP A 26 -7.96 2.46 -19.92
CA TRP A 26 -8.07 2.63 -18.48
C TRP A 26 -9.50 2.38 -18.02
N GLN A 27 -9.68 1.52 -17.02
CA GLN A 27 -10.95 1.36 -16.34
C GLN A 27 -10.82 1.99 -14.96
N ALA A 28 -11.69 2.97 -14.67
CA ALA A 28 -11.82 3.48 -13.31
C ALA A 28 -12.38 2.34 -12.44
N VAL A 29 -11.64 1.97 -11.41
CA VAL A 29 -12.12 1.02 -10.40
C VAL A 29 -12.31 1.83 -9.14
N ASN A 30 -13.55 1.97 -8.70
CA ASN A 30 -13.85 2.61 -7.43
C ASN A 30 -13.81 1.52 -6.35
N PRO A 31 -12.83 1.50 -5.44
CA PRO A 31 -12.77 0.51 -4.38
C PRO A 31 -13.88 0.64 -3.31
N LEU A 32 -14.92 1.46 -3.54
CA LEU A 32 -16.09 1.63 -2.67
C LEU A 32 -15.73 2.09 -1.24
N ILE A 33 -14.67 2.86 -1.11
CA ILE A 33 -14.16 3.33 0.17
C ILE A 33 -14.69 4.74 0.38
N GLY A 34 -15.33 5.03 1.52
CA GLY A 34 -16.14 6.23 1.77
C GLY A 34 -15.41 7.57 1.62
N GLN A 35 -15.27 8.33 2.73
CA GLN A 35 -14.58 9.63 2.74
C GLN A 35 -13.06 9.49 3.00
N ASP A 36 -12.57 8.25 3.15
CA ASP A 36 -11.19 7.97 3.52
C ASP A 36 -10.24 8.15 2.33
N GLU A 37 -9.11 8.82 2.58
CA GLU A 37 -8.11 9.10 1.55
C GLU A 37 -7.13 7.93 1.45
N LEU A 38 -7.05 7.34 0.26
CA LEU A 38 -5.97 6.43 -0.11
C LEU A 38 -4.65 7.20 -0.22
N ARG A 39 -3.58 6.64 0.33
CA ARG A 39 -2.25 7.26 0.38
C ARG A 39 -1.22 6.53 -0.45
N ASP A 40 -1.23 5.20 -0.42
CA ASP A 40 -0.23 4.39 -1.13
C ASP A 40 -0.75 2.97 -1.45
N PHE A 41 -0.02 2.25 -2.30
CA PHE A 41 -0.34 0.90 -2.73
C PHE A 41 0.89 0.01 -2.90
N ALA A 42 0.72 -1.30 -2.72
CA ALA A 42 1.72 -2.31 -2.98
C ALA A 42 1.12 -3.49 -3.76
N HIS A 43 1.94 -4.13 -4.59
CA HIS A 43 1.64 -5.41 -5.23
C HIS A 43 2.64 -6.45 -4.76
N GLY A 44 2.14 -7.60 -4.30
CA GLY A 44 2.93 -8.65 -3.65
C GLY A 44 2.19 -9.99 -3.69
N ALA A 45 2.91 -11.12 -3.72
CA ALA A 45 2.32 -12.47 -3.74
C ALA A 45 1.21 -12.76 -4.79
N ASN A 46 1.06 -11.92 -5.83
CA ASN A 46 -0.02 -11.90 -6.84
C ASN A 46 -1.33 -11.22 -6.40
N ASP A 47 -1.31 -10.43 -5.33
CA ASP A 47 -2.40 -9.60 -4.86
C ASP A 47 -1.94 -8.14 -4.64
N TYR A 48 -2.88 -7.29 -4.25
CA TYR A 48 -2.72 -5.86 -4.14
C TYR A 48 -3.24 -5.38 -2.79
N VAL A 49 -2.51 -4.45 -2.20
CA VAL A 49 -2.89 -3.76 -0.96
C VAL A 49 -2.86 -2.26 -1.21
N LEU A 50 -3.87 -1.53 -0.75
CA LEU A 50 -3.80 -0.08 -0.55
C LEU A 50 -3.93 0.26 0.93
N VAL A 51 -3.34 1.38 1.31
CA VAL A 51 -3.43 1.94 2.66
C VAL A 51 -3.86 3.40 2.64
N GLY A 52 -4.41 3.89 3.75
CA GLY A 52 -4.88 5.27 3.82
C GLY A 52 -5.23 5.79 5.21
N THR A 53 -6.12 6.78 5.25
CA THR A 53 -6.51 7.48 6.48
C THR A 53 -7.23 6.58 7.47
N GLY A 54 -7.11 6.86 8.77
CA GLY A 54 -7.84 6.15 9.83
C GLY A 54 -7.51 4.66 9.95
N GLY A 55 -6.33 4.23 9.50
CA GLY A 55 -5.94 2.83 9.44
C GLY A 55 -6.59 2.04 8.31
N LEU A 56 -7.10 2.73 7.28
CA LEU A 56 -7.70 2.10 6.11
C LEU A 56 -6.71 1.14 5.44
N ILE A 57 -7.19 -0.09 5.20
CA ILE A 57 -6.50 -1.10 4.40
C ILE A 57 -7.51 -1.70 3.43
N VAL A 58 -7.11 -1.83 2.18
CA VAL A 58 -7.94 -2.37 1.11
C VAL A 58 -7.14 -3.45 0.41
N TYR A 59 -7.78 -4.58 0.18
CA TYR A 59 -7.18 -5.73 -0.45
C TYR A 59 -7.83 -6.03 -1.80
N SER A 60 -7.05 -6.52 -2.75
CA SER A 60 -7.58 -7.10 -3.97
C SER A 60 -6.74 -8.29 -4.43
N PRO A 61 -7.36 -9.44 -4.74
CA PRO A 61 -6.66 -10.57 -5.30
C PRO A 61 -6.32 -10.42 -6.79
N ASP A 62 -6.89 -9.43 -7.50
CA ASP A 62 -6.82 -9.34 -8.96
C ASP A 62 -6.63 -7.91 -9.51
N GLY A 63 -6.62 -6.90 -8.63
CA GLY A 63 -6.55 -5.48 -8.99
C GLY A 63 -7.87 -4.91 -9.55
N VAL A 64 -8.96 -5.70 -9.50
CA VAL A 64 -10.27 -5.35 -10.06
C VAL A 64 -11.37 -5.40 -8.99
N THR A 65 -11.38 -6.46 -8.19
CA THR A 65 -12.30 -6.66 -7.08
C THR A 65 -11.62 -6.26 -5.78
N TRP A 66 -12.21 -5.32 -5.04
CA TRP A 66 -11.60 -4.76 -3.84
C TRP A 66 -12.48 -5.02 -2.62
N SER A 67 -11.86 -5.32 -1.50
CA SER A 67 -12.51 -5.45 -0.19
C SER A 67 -11.78 -4.63 0.86
N THR A 68 -12.53 -3.91 1.67
CA THR A 68 -12.00 -3.23 2.85
C THR A 68 -11.69 -4.26 3.94
N ILE A 69 -10.51 -4.14 4.53
CA ILE A 69 -10.07 -4.96 5.66
C ILE A 69 -10.40 -4.21 6.95
N ASN A 70 -10.89 -4.95 7.96
CA ASN A 70 -11.17 -4.35 9.27
C ASN A 70 -9.90 -3.73 9.85
N PRO A 71 -9.93 -2.45 10.25
CA PRO A 71 -8.75 -1.77 10.76
C PRO A 71 -8.27 -2.41 12.07
N VAL A 72 -6.97 -2.66 12.16
CA VAL A 72 -6.30 -3.09 13.41
C VAL A 72 -5.76 -1.92 14.23
N ILE A 73 -5.76 -0.72 13.64
CA ILE A 73 -5.27 0.54 14.18
C ILE A 73 -6.13 1.69 13.66
N THR A 74 -6.02 2.86 14.26
CA THR A 74 -6.70 4.09 13.80
C THR A 74 -5.72 5.17 13.33
N ASP A 75 -4.41 4.94 13.46
CA ASP A 75 -3.36 5.82 12.93
C ASP A 75 -3.44 5.87 11.39
N ASN A 76 -3.18 7.03 10.77
CA ASN A 76 -3.12 7.07 9.31
C ASN A 76 -1.92 6.26 8.82
N LEU A 77 -2.11 5.53 7.72
CA LEU A 77 -1.05 4.84 7.02
C LEU A 77 -0.68 5.64 5.78
N TYR A 78 0.62 5.88 5.59
CA TYR A 78 1.14 6.73 4.52
C TYR A 78 1.91 5.96 3.46
N GLY A 79 2.54 4.85 3.81
CA GLY A 79 3.31 4.03 2.87
C GLY A 79 3.10 2.53 3.09
N VAL A 80 3.19 1.76 2.02
CA VAL A 80 3.12 0.29 2.03
C VAL A 80 4.05 -0.32 0.99
N THR A 81 4.78 -1.38 1.35
CA THR A 81 5.64 -2.12 0.42
C THR A 81 5.45 -3.62 0.58
N TRP A 82 5.78 -4.38 -0.48
CA TRP A 82 5.95 -5.83 -0.42
C TRP A 82 7.44 -6.20 -0.41
N SER A 83 7.82 -7.16 0.44
CA SER A 83 9.13 -7.83 0.37
C SER A 83 8.97 -9.21 -0.23
N GLY A 84 9.56 -9.43 -1.40
CA GLY A 84 9.60 -10.76 -2.03
C GLY A 84 10.40 -11.79 -1.23
N THR A 85 11.43 -11.34 -0.50
CA THR A 85 12.29 -12.22 0.31
C THR A 85 11.59 -12.66 1.61
N HIS A 86 10.98 -11.70 2.32
CA HIS A 86 10.27 -11.99 3.56
C HIS A 86 8.84 -12.49 3.33
N GLN A 87 8.33 -12.40 2.09
CA GLN A 87 6.96 -12.76 1.71
C GLN A 87 5.91 -12.06 2.59
N GLN A 88 6.07 -10.75 2.77
CA GLN A 88 5.13 -9.96 3.55
C GLN A 88 5.05 -8.51 3.06
N TYR A 89 3.88 -7.93 3.31
CA TYR A 89 3.62 -6.51 3.30
C TYR A 89 4.13 -5.86 4.58
N VAL A 90 4.58 -4.61 4.45
CA VAL A 90 4.85 -3.70 5.56
C VAL A 90 4.19 -2.37 5.25
N ALA A 91 3.40 -1.86 6.19
CA ALA A 91 2.80 -0.53 6.10
C ALA A 91 3.22 0.34 7.29
N VAL A 92 3.37 1.64 7.02
CA VAL A 92 3.88 2.61 7.99
C VAL A 92 3.02 3.87 8.06
N GLY A 93 3.07 4.58 9.19
CA GLY A 93 2.13 5.67 9.45
C GLY A 93 2.47 6.60 10.60
N ASP A 94 1.43 7.30 11.06
CA ASP A 94 1.47 8.21 12.21
C ASP A 94 2.10 7.57 13.45
N ASN A 95 2.71 8.39 14.30
CA ASN A 95 3.31 7.98 15.57
C ASN A 95 4.37 6.87 15.44
N GLY A 96 4.95 6.71 14.24
CA GLY A 96 5.91 5.64 13.95
C GLY A 96 5.27 4.26 13.93
N ARG A 97 4.00 4.19 13.53
CA ARG A 97 3.28 2.93 13.39
C ARG A 97 3.93 2.09 12.30
N ILE A 98 4.13 0.81 12.60
CA ILE A 98 4.55 -0.21 11.64
C ILE A 98 3.62 -1.42 11.83
N ILE A 99 3.04 -1.90 10.73
CA ILE A 99 2.25 -3.13 10.69
C ILE A 99 2.74 -4.02 9.53
N PHE A 100 2.60 -5.33 9.67
CA PHE A 100 2.97 -6.28 8.62
C PHE A 100 1.91 -7.36 8.40
N SER A 101 1.87 -7.91 7.20
CA SER A 101 0.92 -8.95 6.80
C SER A 101 1.52 -9.86 5.74
N ALA A 102 1.33 -11.17 5.87
CA ALA A 102 1.78 -12.13 4.85
C ALA A 102 0.77 -12.29 3.70
N ASP A 103 -0.49 -11.90 3.91
CA ASP A 103 -1.64 -12.20 3.03
C ASP A 103 -2.44 -10.95 2.63
N GLY A 104 -2.01 -9.76 3.06
CA GLY A 104 -2.70 -8.48 2.84
C GLY A 104 -4.01 -8.31 3.62
N GLN A 105 -4.46 -9.34 4.36
CA GLN A 105 -5.77 -9.39 5.01
C GLN A 105 -5.65 -9.43 6.53
N THR A 106 -4.65 -10.12 7.06
CA THR A 106 -4.37 -10.26 8.49
C THR A 106 -3.13 -9.47 8.84
N TRP A 107 -3.28 -8.45 9.69
CA TRP A 107 -2.21 -7.52 10.03
C TRP A 107 -1.76 -7.63 11.48
N LYS A 108 -0.45 -7.57 11.70
CA LYS A 108 0.18 -7.60 13.02
C LYS A 108 0.83 -6.25 13.31
N ILE A 109 0.63 -5.77 14.53
CA ILE A 109 1.16 -4.49 15.00
C ILE A 109 2.55 -4.70 15.62
N VAL A 110 3.48 -3.81 15.29
CA VAL A 110 4.82 -3.73 15.89
C VAL A 110 4.86 -2.54 16.85
N PRO A 111 5.68 -2.58 17.92
CA PRO A 111 5.93 -1.41 18.76
C PRO A 111 6.34 -0.19 17.92
N THR A 112 5.85 0.97 18.32
CA THR A 112 6.02 2.22 17.57
C THR A 112 7.45 2.75 17.68
N THR A 113 7.94 3.40 16.62
CA THR A 113 9.20 4.15 16.66
C THR A 113 9.04 5.59 17.19
N GLY A 114 7.79 6.03 17.41
CA GLY A 114 7.44 7.34 17.97
C GLY A 114 7.23 8.41 16.91
N ASN A 115 8.18 8.59 15.99
CA ASN A 115 8.07 9.60 14.92
C ASN A 115 7.30 9.07 13.72
N THR A 116 6.41 9.89 13.15
CA THR A 116 5.66 9.57 11.93
C THR A 116 6.58 9.08 10.81
N LEU A 117 6.21 7.95 10.21
CA LEU A 117 6.86 7.40 9.02
C LEU A 117 5.97 7.68 7.81
N TYR A 118 6.53 8.34 6.80
CA TYR A 118 5.78 8.80 5.62
C TYR A 118 5.80 7.80 4.47
N ASP A 119 6.86 7.00 4.36
CA ASP A 119 7.00 6.03 3.28
C ASP A 119 7.93 4.90 3.70
N VAL A 120 7.79 3.76 3.02
CA VAL A 120 8.58 2.56 3.20
C VAL A 120 8.85 1.92 1.85
N PHE A 121 10.10 1.51 1.62
CA PHE A 121 10.41 0.66 0.48
C PHE A 121 11.29 -0.52 0.89
N TRP A 122 11.12 -1.63 0.17
CA TRP A 122 11.97 -2.80 0.29
C TRP A 122 13.22 -2.65 -0.58
N ASN A 123 14.41 -2.76 0.01
CA ASN A 123 15.67 -2.83 -0.73
C ASN A 123 16.08 -4.31 -0.91
N PRO A 124 15.96 -4.88 -2.11
CA PRO A 124 16.29 -6.30 -2.33
C PRO A 124 17.78 -6.60 -2.26
N ASP A 125 18.64 -5.63 -2.57
CA ASP A 125 20.10 -5.82 -2.56
C ASP A 125 20.63 -5.88 -1.12
N LEU A 126 20.08 -5.04 -0.23
CA LEU A 126 20.44 -5.02 1.19
C LEU A 126 19.62 -5.99 2.04
N GLN A 127 18.51 -6.51 1.50
CA GLN A 127 17.52 -7.29 2.24
C GLN A 127 16.93 -6.55 3.46
N GLU A 128 16.73 -5.25 3.32
CA GLU A 128 16.28 -4.38 4.40
C GLU A 128 15.10 -3.51 3.97
N TYR A 129 14.25 -3.16 4.94
CA TYR A 129 13.25 -2.11 4.77
C TYR A 129 13.90 -0.76 5.07
N VAL A 130 13.69 0.19 4.18
CA VAL A 130 14.11 1.58 4.38
C VAL A 130 12.87 2.40 4.61
N PHE A 131 12.87 3.14 5.71
CA PHE A 131 11.77 4.00 6.12
C PHE A 131 12.21 5.46 6.04
N ILE A 132 11.33 6.34 5.61
CA ILE A 132 11.51 7.78 5.74
C ILE A 132 10.44 8.34 6.67
N GLY A 133 10.81 9.30 7.51
CA GLY A 133 9.91 9.82 8.53
C GLY A 133 10.35 11.16 9.09
N ALA A 134 9.51 11.71 9.96
CA ALA A 134 9.80 12.93 10.69
C ALA A 134 11.05 12.74 11.57
N SER A 135 11.92 13.77 11.61
CA SER A 135 12.99 13.84 12.60
C SER A 135 12.42 14.25 13.96
N GLY A 136 12.97 13.66 15.03
CA GLY A 136 12.74 14.12 16.41
C GLY A 136 13.58 15.34 16.76
#